data_AF-A0A4Q1CQS8-F1
#
_entry.id   AF-A0A4Q1CQS8-F1
#
_cell.length_a   1.000
_cell.length_b   1.000
_cell.length_c   1.000
_cell.angle_alpha   90.00
_cell.angle_beta   90.00
_cell.angle_gamma   90.00
#
_symmetry.space_group_name_H-M   'P 1'
#
loop_
_entity.id
_entity.type
_entity.pdbx_description
1 polymer ?
#
loop_
_entity_poly.entity_id
_entity_poly.type
_entity_poly.pdbx_seq_one_letter_code
_entity_poly.pdbx_strand_id
1 'polypeptide(L)'
;MVHDREVQAAMKAKLDQTQGVGLWNHLVPLLGQDYIRELARLFLDRGEKTGSLTNIWRKLQVPGVREHYRDSYGRMFNDLQGEPIEGISEATREEWRQRERDRNMIVFDEEWARLSVAMEKLSDDPVGNSVKTFRDKRHAHWEMQPIDQEPAPFDIGTLNLTYDGVFEFGLKCEKILADLGKLLTHTHWEPSEFSEMSAEQGRALWMTLAN
;
A
#
# COMPACT_ATOMS: atom_id res chain seq x y z
N MET A 1 -12.05 -12.51 -1.48
CA MET A 1 -13.51 -12.27 -1.52
C MET A 1 -14.07 -12.29 -2.95
N VAL A 2 -13.65 -11.38 -3.85
CA VAL A 2 -14.12 -11.37 -5.25
C VAL A 2 -13.73 -12.65 -6.01
N HIS A 3 -12.65 -13.34 -5.62
CA HIS A 3 -12.24 -14.64 -6.18
C HIS A 3 -12.54 -15.83 -5.26
N ASP A 4 -13.16 -15.60 -4.10
CA ASP A 4 -13.47 -16.67 -3.15
C ASP A 4 -14.74 -17.39 -3.61
N ARG A 5 -14.56 -18.55 -4.26
CA ARG A 5 -15.66 -19.32 -4.86
C ARG A 5 -16.66 -19.82 -3.81
N GLU A 6 -16.21 -20.09 -2.59
CA GLU A 6 -17.08 -20.58 -1.53
C GLU A 6 -17.99 -19.47 -1.03
N VAL A 7 -17.42 -18.27 -0.78
CA VAL A 7 -18.21 -17.09 -0.42
C VAL A 7 -19.18 -16.72 -1.55
N GLN A 8 -18.73 -16.72 -2.81
CA GLN A 8 -19.61 -16.46 -3.95
C GLN A 8 -20.77 -17.46 -4.03
N ALA A 9 -20.50 -18.75 -3.84
CA ALA A 9 -21.52 -19.79 -3.90
C ALA A 9 -22.51 -19.65 -2.73
N ALA A 10 -22.03 -19.39 -1.52
CA ALA A 10 -22.86 -19.23 -0.32
C ALA A 10 -23.76 -17.98 -0.43
N MET A 11 -23.18 -16.83 -0.80
CA MET A 11 -23.93 -15.60 -1.01
C MET A 11 -24.92 -15.73 -2.18
N LYS A 12 -24.54 -16.40 -3.26
CA LYS A 12 -25.46 -16.71 -4.36
C LYS A 12 -26.62 -17.55 -3.85
N ALA A 13 -26.37 -18.64 -3.13
CA ALA A 13 -27.44 -19.52 -2.62
C ALA A 13 -28.40 -18.79 -1.66
N LYS A 14 -27.87 -17.91 -0.80
CA LYS A 14 -28.68 -17.11 0.14
C LYS A 14 -29.54 -16.06 -0.56
N LEU A 15 -28.98 -15.39 -1.56
CA LEU A 15 -29.60 -14.25 -2.20
C LEU A 15 -30.41 -14.64 -3.43
N ASP A 16 -30.18 -15.80 -4.04
CA ASP A 16 -30.84 -16.20 -5.28
C ASP A 16 -32.36 -16.06 -5.15
N GLN A 17 -33.00 -15.53 -6.19
CA GLN A 17 -34.44 -15.24 -6.24
C GLN A 17 -34.95 -14.23 -5.19
N THR A 18 -34.06 -13.51 -4.48
CA THR A 18 -34.42 -12.38 -3.62
C THR A 18 -34.09 -11.04 -4.29
N GLN A 19 -34.69 -9.95 -3.80
CA GLN A 19 -34.27 -8.59 -4.17
C GLN A 19 -32.79 -8.31 -3.82
N GLY A 20 -32.21 -9.10 -2.92
CA GLY A 20 -30.81 -9.02 -2.51
C GLY A 20 -29.81 -9.39 -3.60
N VAL A 21 -30.20 -10.15 -4.66
CA VAL A 21 -29.29 -10.42 -5.81
C VAL A 21 -28.85 -9.13 -6.48
N GLY A 22 -29.79 -8.18 -6.68
CA GLY A 22 -29.50 -6.89 -7.28
C GLY A 22 -28.53 -6.08 -6.42
N LEU A 23 -28.81 -5.98 -5.11
CA LEU A 23 -27.95 -5.28 -4.15
C LEU A 23 -26.54 -5.86 -4.10
N TRP A 24 -26.39 -7.19 -4.11
CA TRP A 24 -25.09 -7.85 -4.14
C TRP A 24 -24.30 -7.57 -5.41
N ASN A 25 -24.95 -7.64 -6.57
CA ASN A 25 -24.33 -7.31 -7.85
C ASN A 25 -23.92 -5.82 -7.95
N HIS A 26 -24.54 -4.94 -7.17
CA HIS A 26 -24.15 -3.52 -7.07
C HIS A 26 -23.07 -3.27 -5.99
N LEU A 27 -23.07 -4.05 -4.91
CA LEU A 27 -22.15 -3.86 -3.78
C LEU A 27 -20.69 -4.12 -4.17
N VAL A 28 -20.41 -5.18 -4.92
CA VAL A 28 -19.04 -5.53 -5.32
C VAL A 28 -18.41 -4.42 -6.18
N PRO A 29 -19.07 -3.90 -7.23
CA PRO A 29 -18.62 -2.71 -7.94
C PRO A 29 -18.40 -1.49 -7.05
N LEU A 30 -19.30 -1.22 -6.09
CA LEU A 30 -19.17 -0.07 -5.18
C LEU A 30 -17.90 -0.19 -4.31
N LEU A 31 -17.69 -1.34 -3.68
CA LEU A 31 -16.48 -1.62 -2.88
C LEU A 31 -15.22 -1.54 -3.73
N GLY A 32 -15.26 -2.05 -4.97
CA GLY A 32 -14.17 -1.93 -5.92
C GLY A 32 -13.80 -0.48 -6.25
N GLN A 33 -14.80 0.36 -6.47
CA GLN A 33 -14.57 1.78 -6.73
C GLN A 33 -14.01 2.53 -5.52
N ASP A 34 -14.41 2.16 -4.30
CA ASP A 34 -13.84 2.75 -3.09
C ASP A 34 -12.39 2.31 -2.87
N TYR A 35 -12.06 1.05 -3.13
CA TYR A 35 -10.68 0.59 -3.11
C TYR A 35 -9.81 1.33 -4.14
N ILE A 36 -10.28 1.52 -5.38
CA ILE A 36 -9.57 2.32 -6.40
C ILE A 36 -9.31 3.75 -5.89
N ARG A 37 -10.27 4.36 -5.19
CA ARG A 37 -10.09 5.70 -4.60
C ARG A 37 -9.05 5.72 -3.50
N GLU A 38 -9.05 4.71 -2.63
CA GLU A 38 -8.06 4.56 -1.56
C GLU A 38 -6.66 4.43 -2.17
N LEU A 39 -6.49 3.58 -3.18
CA LEU A 39 -5.22 3.44 -3.89
C LEU A 39 -4.75 4.79 -4.48
N ALA A 40 -5.66 5.53 -5.13
CA ALA A 40 -5.34 6.82 -5.70
C ALA A 40 -4.90 7.85 -4.63
N ARG A 41 -5.58 7.88 -3.48
CA ARG A 41 -5.30 8.82 -2.39
C ARG A 41 -4.03 8.47 -1.61
N LEU A 42 -3.87 7.20 -1.25
CA LEU A 42 -2.78 6.73 -0.40
C LEU A 42 -1.47 6.60 -1.15
N PHE A 43 -1.48 6.25 -2.43
CA PHE A 43 -0.24 5.94 -3.15
C PHE A 43 0.11 6.96 -4.23
N LEU A 44 -0.89 7.49 -4.93
CA LEU A 44 -0.67 8.22 -6.19
C LEU A 44 -0.89 9.73 -6.13
N ASP A 45 -1.47 10.22 -5.03
CA ASP A 45 -1.74 11.65 -4.88
C ASP A 45 -0.44 12.47 -4.89
N ARG A 46 -0.46 13.64 -5.52
CA ARG A 46 0.68 14.57 -5.61
C ARG A 46 0.40 15.90 -4.94
N GLY A 47 -0.77 16.08 -4.32
CA GLY A 47 -1.08 17.30 -3.58
C GLY A 47 -0.04 17.58 -2.49
N GLU A 48 0.39 18.83 -2.37
CA GLU A 48 1.51 19.18 -1.48
C GLU A 48 1.29 18.76 -0.02
N LYS A 49 0.03 18.81 0.43
CA LYS A 49 -0.42 18.51 1.79
C LYS A 49 -0.80 17.03 2.01
N THR A 50 -0.77 16.18 1.00
CA THR A 50 -1.24 14.79 1.13
C THR A 50 -0.18 13.89 1.76
N GLY A 51 -0.60 12.87 2.50
CA GLY A 51 0.29 11.87 3.10
C GLY A 51 0.58 10.69 2.16
N SER A 52 0.46 10.87 0.85
CA SER A 52 0.58 9.75 -0.09
C SER A 52 2.02 9.26 -0.23
N LEU A 53 2.20 8.00 -0.65
CA LEU A 53 3.50 7.43 -0.95
C LEU A 53 4.30 8.27 -1.95
N THR A 54 3.67 8.72 -3.04
CA THR A 54 4.31 9.60 -4.03
C THR A 54 4.79 10.91 -3.40
N ASN A 55 3.99 11.53 -2.52
CA ASN A 55 4.39 12.79 -1.88
C ASN A 55 5.44 12.59 -0.79
N ILE A 56 5.38 11.49 -0.03
CA ILE A 56 6.41 11.09 0.93
C ILE A 56 7.73 10.90 0.19
N TRP A 57 7.75 10.11 -0.87
CA TRP A 57 8.94 9.87 -1.68
C TRP A 57 9.55 11.16 -2.21
N ARG A 58 8.73 12.08 -2.72
CA ARG A 58 9.18 13.42 -3.16
C ARG A 58 9.87 14.19 -2.04
N LYS A 59 9.29 14.21 -0.84
CA LYS A 59 9.85 14.91 0.33
C LYS A 59 11.18 14.30 0.79
N LEU A 60 11.36 13.00 0.58
CA LEU A 60 12.61 12.30 0.87
C LEU A 60 13.75 12.65 -0.11
N GLN A 61 13.45 13.22 -1.27
CA GLN A 61 14.46 13.71 -2.22
C GLN A 61 15.01 15.10 -1.87
N VAL A 62 14.54 15.72 -0.79
CA VAL A 62 15.12 16.98 -0.30
C VAL A 62 16.56 16.73 0.17
N PRO A 63 17.53 17.58 -0.22
CA PRO A 63 18.94 17.38 0.17
C PRO A 63 19.12 17.17 1.67
N GLY A 64 19.90 16.16 2.06
CA GLY A 64 20.20 15.82 3.45
C GLY A 64 19.18 14.90 4.12
N VAL A 65 17.96 14.74 3.58
CA VAL A 65 16.94 13.86 4.19
C VAL A 65 17.32 12.39 4.03
N ARG A 66 17.79 11.98 2.84
CA ARG A 66 18.29 10.61 2.63
C ARG A 66 19.47 10.32 3.56
N GLU A 67 20.44 11.22 3.65
CA GLU A 67 21.63 11.06 4.47
C GLU A 67 21.27 10.93 5.96
N HIS A 68 20.27 11.68 6.41
CA HIS A 68 19.74 11.55 7.77
C HIS A 68 19.20 10.15 8.06
N TYR A 69 18.32 9.62 7.20
CA TYR A 69 17.78 8.27 7.38
C TYR A 69 18.84 7.19 7.19
N ARG A 70 19.82 7.39 6.29
CA ARG A 70 20.95 6.49 6.10
C ARG A 70 21.81 6.37 7.35
N ASP A 71 22.11 7.50 8.02
CA ASP A 71 22.86 7.50 9.28
C ASP A 71 22.06 6.85 10.42
N SER A 72 20.78 7.20 10.53
CA SER A 72 19.84 6.59 11.49
C SER A 72 19.78 5.06 11.34
N TYR A 73 19.59 4.57 10.11
CA TYR A 73 19.54 3.15 9.78
C TYR A 73 20.87 2.45 10.07
N GLY A 74 21.99 3.09 9.74
CA GLY A 74 23.32 2.59 10.08
C GLY A 74 23.46 2.26 11.58
N ARG A 75 22.86 3.10 12.42
CA ARG A 75 22.94 3.05 13.90
C ARG A 75 21.80 2.27 14.57
N MET A 76 20.92 1.60 13.81
CA MET A 76 19.67 1.02 14.33
C MET A 76 19.83 0.03 15.50
N PHE A 77 21.00 -0.58 15.65
CA PHE A 77 21.29 -1.56 16.70
C PHE A 77 22.25 -1.06 17.78
N ASN A 78 22.61 0.23 17.78
CA ASN A 78 23.53 0.79 18.77
C ASN A 78 23.04 0.55 20.21
N ASP A 79 21.72 0.61 20.44
CA ASP A 79 21.12 0.50 21.77
C ASP A 79 20.79 -0.95 22.19
N LEU A 80 20.91 -1.93 21.26
CA LEU A 80 20.62 -3.34 21.53
C LEU A 80 21.85 -4.12 22.02
N GLN A 81 23.02 -3.51 22.01
CA GLN A 81 24.24 -4.18 22.46
C GLN A 81 24.38 -4.05 23.98
N GLY A 82 24.13 -5.18 24.67
CA GLY A 82 24.09 -5.31 26.12
C GLY A 82 25.45 -5.25 26.83
N GLU A 83 25.45 -5.76 28.07
CA GLU A 83 26.56 -5.63 29.02
C GLU A 83 27.93 -6.09 28.50
N PRO A 84 29.03 -5.56 29.10
CA PRO A 84 30.38 -5.90 28.70
C PRO A 84 30.66 -7.41 28.63
N ILE A 85 30.98 -7.94 27.45
CA ILE A 85 31.58 -9.26 27.28
C ILE A 85 32.98 -9.28 27.90
N GLU A 86 33.17 -10.12 28.91
CA GLU A 86 34.44 -10.29 29.63
C GLU A 86 35.57 -10.70 28.66
N GLY A 87 36.73 -10.05 28.75
CA GLY A 87 37.89 -10.31 27.89
C GLY A 87 37.92 -9.58 26.54
N ILE A 88 36.90 -8.77 26.20
CA ILE A 88 36.91 -7.95 24.98
C ILE A 88 37.14 -6.48 25.34
N SER A 89 38.15 -5.86 24.70
CA SER A 89 38.44 -4.43 24.88
C SER A 89 37.37 -3.54 24.25
N GLU A 90 37.19 -2.33 24.79
CA GLU A 90 36.23 -1.36 24.23
C GLU A 90 36.60 -0.94 22.80
N ALA A 91 37.90 -0.87 22.46
CA ALA A 91 38.36 -0.58 21.11
C ALA A 91 37.90 -1.66 20.10
N THR A 92 38.01 -2.94 20.48
CA THR A 92 37.54 -4.06 19.65
C THR A 92 36.03 -4.01 19.44
N ARG A 93 35.28 -3.60 20.47
CA ARG A 93 33.81 -3.43 20.34
C ARG A 93 33.46 -2.28 19.42
N GLU A 94 34.12 -1.14 19.54
CA GLU A 94 33.87 -0.01 18.64
C GLU A 94 34.22 -0.34 17.20
N GLU A 95 35.29 -1.10 16.95
CA GLU A 95 35.59 -1.61 15.60
C GLU A 95 34.46 -2.49 15.05
N TRP A 96 33.88 -3.38 15.87
CA TRP A 96 32.75 -4.21 15.46
C TRP A 96 31.50 -3.38 15.19
N ARG A 97 31.21 -2.40 16.06
CA ARG A 97 30.10 -1.46 15.88
C ARG A 97 30.27 -0.68 14.59
N GLN A 98 31.47 -0.20 14.28
CA GLN A 98 31.72 0.51 13.02
C GLN A 98 31.49 -0.40 11.80
N ARG A 99 31.99 -1.65 11.82
CA ARG A 99 31.74 -2.61 10.72
C ARG A 99 30.26 -2.91 10.52
N GLU A 100 29.49 -3.01 11.60
CA GLU A 100 28.05 -3.22 11.52
C GLU A 100 27.33 -1.99 10.96
N ARG A 101 27.70 -0.78 11.40
CA ARG A 101 27.20 0.48 10.83
C ARG A 101 27.48 0.57 9.33
N ASP A 102 28.72 0.28 8.92
CA ASP A 102 29.12 0.30 7.50
C ASP A 102 28.30 -0.70 6.69
N ARG A 103 28.11 -1.93 7.20
CA ARG A 103 27.28 -2.95 6.57
C ARG A 103 25.82 -2.50 6.43
N ASN A 104 25.23 -1.94 7.48
CA ASN A 104 23.86 -1.45 7.47
C ASN A 104 23.68 -0.29 6.48
N MET A 105 24.67 0.60 6.39
CA MET A 105 24.68 1.69 5.42
C MET A 105 24.74 1.19 3.97
N ILE A 106 25.52 0.13 3.69
CA ILE A 106 25.54 -0.52 2.37
C ILE A 106 24.15 -1.11 2.04
N VAL A 107 23.55 -1.84 2.98
CA VAL A 107 22.20 -2.40 2.81
C VAL A 107 21.18 -1.28 2.55
N PHE A 108 21.24 -0.18 3.30
CA PHE A 108 20.39 0.98 3.07
C PHE A 108 20.53 1.51 1.63
N ASP A 109 21.76 1.68 1.13
CA ASP A 109 21.99 2.21 -0.21
C ASP A 109 21.46 1.27 -1.31
N GLU A 110 21.62 -0.04 -1.13
CA GLU A 110 21.08 -1.05 -2.06
C GLU A 110 19.54 -1.05 -2.08
N GLU A 111 18.90 -1.04 -0.91
CA GLU A 111 17.44 -0.99 -0.81
C GLU A 111 16.88 0.33 -1.33
N TRP A 112 17.53 1.45 -1.04
CA TRP A 112 17.15 2.77 -1.55
C TRP A 112 17.21 2.81 -3.08
N ALA A 113 18.23 2.21 -3.68
CA ALA A 113 18.35 2.11 -5.14
C ALA A 113 17.21 1.27 -5.73
N ARG A 114 16.88 0.13 -5.11
CA ARG A 114 15.72 -0.70 -5.51
C ARG A 114 14.40 0.07 -5.42
N LEU A 115 14.19 0.79 -4.31
CA LEU A 115 13.00 1.62 -4.08
C LEU A 115 12.89 2.75 -5.09
N SER A 116 14.00 3.39 -5.43
CA SER A 116 14.02 4.47 -6.44
C SER A 116 13.50 3.97 -7.79
N VAL A 117 13.98 2.80 -8.24
CA VAL A 117 13.50 2.15 -9.47
C VAL A 117 12.03 1.76 -9.37
N ALA A 118 11.58 1.26 -8.22
CA ALA A 118 10.19 0.89 -8.01
C ALA A 118 9.25 2.11 -8.04
N MET A 119 9.66 3.23 -7.43
CA MET A 119 8.93 4.49 -7.43
C MET A 119 8.84 5.13 -8.83
N GLU A 120 9.91 5.03 -9.64
CA GLU A 120 9.87 5.44 -11.04
C GLU A 120 8.86 4.61 -11.83
N LYS A 121 8.92 3.27 -11.71
CA LYS A 121 7.94 2.36 -12.34
C LYS A 121 6.51 2.65 -11.90
N LEU A 122 6.30 3.00 -10.62
CA LEU A 122 4.98 3.36 -10.08
C LEU A 122 4.43 4.63 -10.72
N SER A 123 5.28 5.61 -11.06
CA SER A 123 4.85 6.85 -11.72
C SER A 123 4.25 6.59 -13.10
N ASP A 124 4.81 5.60 -13.81
CA ASP A 124 4.49 5.30 -15.21
C ASP A 124 3.63 4.04 -15.37
N ASP A 125 3.14 3.46 -14.27
CA ASP A 125 2.33 2.24 -14.29
C ASP A 125 0.99 2.50 -15.01
N PRO A 126 0.65 1.72 -16.07
CA PRO A 126 -0.59 1.91 -16.81
C PRO A 126 -1.86 1.77 -15.95
N VAL A 127 -1.88 0.83 -15.00
CA VAL A 127 -2.99 0.65 -14.07
C VAL A 127 -3.07 1.85 -13.13
N GLY A 128 -1.93 2.30 -12.61
CA GLY A 128 -1.84 3.51 -11.80
C GLY A 128 -2.40 4.76 -12.51
N ASN A 129 -2.13 4.90 -13.81
CA ASN A 129 -2.68 6.00 -14.62
C ASN A 129 -4.21 5.88 -14.83
N SER A 130 -4.72 4.67 -15.06
CA SER A 130 -6.16 4.43 -15.08
C SER A 130 -6.83 4.69 -13.73
N VAL A 131 -6.20 4.32 -12.61
CA VAL A 131 -6.67 4.61 -11.24
C VAL A 131 -6.75 6.12 -10.97
N LYS A 132 -5.72 6.90 -11.35
CA LYS A 132 -5.76 8.38 -11.28
C LYS A 132 -6.89 8.95 -12.13
N THR A 133 -7.02 8.47 -13.37
CA THR A 133 -8.07 8.91 -14.29
C THR A 133 -9.47 8.63 -13.74
N PHE A 134 -9.67 7.47 -13.12
CA PHE A 134 -10.92 7.14 -12.44
C PHE A 134 -11.23 8.14 -11.32
N ARG A 135 -10.27 8.40 -10.43
CA ARG A 135 -10.43 9.38 -9.34
C ARG A 135 -10.82 10.75 -9.89
N ASP A 136 -10.09 11.24 -10.88
CA ASP A 136 -10.26 12.60 -11.41
C ASP A 136 -11.62 12.76 -12.11
N LYS A 137 -12.00 11.78 -12.92
CA LYS A 137 -13.31 11.77 -13.59
C LYS A 137 -14.46 11.62 -12.60
N ARG A 138 -14.33 10.78 -11.57
CA ARG A 138 -15.35 10.64 -10.52
C ARG A 138 -15.52 11.94 -9.73
N HIS A 139 -14.41 12.61 -9.37
CA HIS A 139 -14.46 13.92 -8.74
C HIS A 139 -15.15 14.97 -9.63
N ALA A 140 -14.73 15.08 -10.90
CA ALA A 140 -15.36 16.00 -11.85
C ALA A 140 -16.86 15.71 -12.04
N HIS A 141 -17.24 14.43 -12.11
CA HIS A 141 -18.63 14.03 -12.28
C HIS A 141 -19.50 14.35 -11.05
N TRP A 142 -18.92 14.37 -9.85
CA TRP A 142 -19.61 14.78 -8.63
C TRP A 142 -19.70 16.30 -8.49
N GLU A 143 -18.70 17.04 -9.00
CA GLU A 143 -18.67 18.51 -8.95
C GLU A 143 -19.55 19.18 -10.02
N MET A 144 -19.80 18.52 -11.16
CA MET A 144 -20.55 19.08 -12.29
C MET A 144 -22.05 18.77 -12.29
N GLN A 145 -22.57 18.04 -11.29
CA GLN A 145 -24.00 17.70 -11.24
C GLN A 145 -24.81 18.78 -10.49
N PRO A 146 -26.00 19.15 -11.00
CA PRO A 146 -26.96 19.95 -10.25
C PRO A 146 -27.26 19.35 -8.88
N ILE A 147 -27.47 20.20 -7.86
CA ILE A 147 -27.72 19.80 -6.46
C ILE A 147 -28.91 18.83 -6.31
N ASP A 148 -29.82 18.79 -7.27
CA ASP A 148 -31.04 17.99 -7.31
C ASP A 148 -30.95 16.71 -8.14
N GLN A 149 -29.78 16.35 -8.70
CA GLN A 149 -29.61 15.15 -9.53
C GLN A 149 -28.56 14.19 -8.96
N GLU A 150 -28.90 12.90 -8.93
CA GLU A 150 -27.91 11.87 -8.64
C GLU A 150 -26.92 11.73 -9.82
N PRO A 151 -25.61 11.70 -9.55
CA PRO A 151 -24.61 11.51 -10.60
C PRO A 151 -24.83 10.18 -11.32
N ALA A 152 -24.96 10.23 -12.64
CA ALA A 152 -25.01 9.02 -13.47
C ALA A 152 -23.76 8.13 -13.21
N PRO A 153 -23.87 6.78 -13.29
CA PRO A 153 -22.70 5.92 -13.12
C PRO A 153 -21.62 6.25 -14.15
N PHE A 154 -20.37 6.43 -13.68
CA PHE A 154 -19.23 6.65 -14.58
C PHE A 154 -18.89 5.35 -15.34
N ASP A 155 -18.76 5.43 -16.67
CA ASP A 155 -18.39 4.28 -17.50
C ASP A 155 -16.89 3.94 -17.37
N ILE A 156 -16.63 3.04 -16.44
CA ILE A 156 -15.34 2.42 -16.15
C ILE A 156 -14.82 1.50 -17.27
N GLY A 157 -15.67 1.06 -18.20
CA GLY A 157 -15.27 0.16 -19.29
C GLY A 157 -14.18 0.76 -20.17
N THR A 158 -14.13 2.09 -20.26
CA THR A 158 -13.12 2.85 -21.03
C THR A 158 -11.73 2.88 -20.39
N LEU A 159 -11.59 2.52 -19.10
CA LEU A 159 -10.32 2.56 -18.38
C LEU A 159 -9.55 1.23 -18.40
N ASN A 160 -10.14 0.19 -18.99
CA ASN A 160 -9.61 -1.17 -19.06
C ASN A 160 -9.08 -1.68 -17.69
N LEU A 161 -9.76 -1.29 -16.61
CA LEU A 161 -9.42 -1.72 -15.25
C LEU A 161 -10.10 -3.06 -14.96
N THR A 162 -9.29 -4.04 -14.58
CA THR A 162 -9.77 -5.33 -14.05
C THR A 162 -9.55 -5.39 -12.54
N TYR A 163 -10.36 -6.15 -11.82
CA TYR A 163 -10.14 -6.38 -10.38
C TYR A 163 -8.74 -6.94 -10.11
N ASP A 164 -8.31 -7.93 -10.90
CA ASP A 164 -6.97 -8.52 -10.80
C ASP A 164 -5.88 -7.46 -10.94
N GLY A 165 -5.97 -6.62 -11.97
CA GLY A 165 -4.99 -5.55 -12.21
C GLY A 165 -4.96 -4.54 -11.07
N VAL A 166 -6.13 -4.17 -10.52
CA VAL A 166 -6.23 -3.24 -9.39
C VAL A 166 -5.64 -3.85 -8.10
N PHE A 167 -5.91 -5.13 -7.82
CA PHE A 167 -5.35 -5.81 -6.64
C PHE A 167 -3.84 -6.01 -6.75
N GLU A 168 -3.34 -6.46 -7.91
CA GLU A 168 -1.90 -6.57 -8.16
C GLU A 168 -1.20 -5.22 -8.02
N PHE A 169 -1.83 -4.15 -8.50
CA PHE A 169 -1.31 -2.79 -8.33
C PHE A 169 -1.27 -2.37 -6.86
N GLY A 170 -2.32 -2.67 -6.09
CA GLY A 170 -2.36 -2.45 -4.64
C GLY A 170 -1.22 -3.15 -3.90
N LEU A 171 -1.00 -4.45 -4.18
CA LEU A 171 0.09 -5.23 -3.59
C LEU A 171 1.47 -4.65 -3.91
N LYS A 172 1.69 -4.16 -5.14
CA LYS A 172 2.93 -3.47 -5.51
C LYS A 172 3.12 -2.21 -4.66
N CYS A 173 2.08 -1.42 -4.48
CA CYS A 173 2.11 -0.19 -3.68
C CYS A 173 2.41 -0.48 -2.20
N GLU A 174 1.75 -1.48 -1.62
CA GLU A 174 1.95 -1.92 -0.24
C GLU A 174 3.39 -2.40 0.00
N LYS A 175 3.95 -3.17 -0.94
CA LYS A 175 5.35 -3.60 -0.87
C LYS A 175 6.30 -2.42 -0.84
N ILE A 176 6.12 -1.44 -1.74
CA ILE A 176 6.96 -0.23 -1.76
C ILE A 176 6.84 0.53 -0.43
N LEU A 177 5.63 0.67 0.10
CA LEU A 177 5.40 1.33 1.38
C LEU A 177 6.09 0.60 2.53
N ALA A 178 6.06 -0.73 2.55
CA ALA A 178 6.70 -1.55 3.58
C ALA A 178 8.23 -1.46 3.53
N ASP A 179 8.80 -1.61 2.33
CA ASP A 179 10.25 -1.48 2.10
C ASP A 179 10.73 -0.08 2.48
N LEU A 180 9.96 0.96 2.12
CA LEU A 180 10.26 2.32 2.53
C LEU A 180 10.13 2.49 4.04
N GLY A 181 9.06 1.99 4.65
CA GLY A 181 8.82 2.03 6.08
C GLY A 181 10.00 1.44 6.87
N LYS A 182 10.49 0.27 6.45
CA LYS A 182 11.68 -0.37 7.04
C LYS A 182 12.89 0.56 7.05
N LEU A 183 13.18 1.26 5.96
CA LEU A 183 14.33 2.17 5.89
C LEU A 183 14.16 3.40 6.79
N LEU A 184 12.92 3.88 6.97
CA LEU A 184 12.64 5.10 7.75
C LEU A 184 12.47 4.84 9.26
N THR A 185 11.94 3.68 9.65
CA THR A 185 11.57 3.37 11.04
C THR A 185 12.37 2.23 11.65
N HIS A 186 13.24 1.60 10.86
CA HIS A 186 14.02 0.40 11.23
C HIS A 186 13.14 -0.82 11.59
N THR A 187 11.83 -0.73 11.38
CA THR A 187 10.89 -1.77 11.75
C THR A 187 10.51 -2.56 10.50
N HIS A 188 10.68 -3.88 10.55
CA HIS A 188 10.16 -4.73 9.49
C HIS A 188 8.65 -4.86 9.63
N TRP A 189 7.93 -4.62 8.54
CA TRP A 189 6.51 -4.90 8.44
C TRP A 189 6.31 -5.84 7.26
N GLU A 190 5.67 -6.98 7.50
CA GLU A 190 5.32 -7.94 6.46
C GLU A 190 3.85 -7.68 6.05
N PRO A 191 3.59 -7.11 4.86
CA PRO A 191 2.24 -6.75 4.45
C PRO A 191 1.27 -7.94 4.39
N SER A 192 1.79 -9.13 4.10
CA SER A 192 0.99 -10.35 3.98
C SER A 192 0.32 -10.74 5.29
N GLU A 193 0.96 -10.55 6.44
CA GLU A 193 0.38 -10.96 7.74
C GLU A 193 -0.91 -10.19 8.06
N PHE A 194 -0.93 -8.88 7.82
CA PHE A 194 -2.13 -8.07 8.01
C PHE A 194 -3.20 -8.38 6.97
N SER A 195 -2.80 -8.61 5.72
CA SER A 195 -3.70 -8.95 4.62
C SER A 195 -4.38 -10.30 4.85
N GLU A 196 -3.65 -11.29 5.36
CA GLU A 196 -4.18 -12.63 5.66
C GLU A 196 -5.20 -12.61 6.80
N MET A 197 -4.89 -11.96 7.92
CA MET A 197 -5.85 -11.79 9.03
C MET A 197 -7.11 -11.05 8.58
N SER A 198 -6.97 -9.98 7.80
CA SER A 198 -8.09 -9.21 7.27
C SER A 198 -8.93 -10.03 6.27
N ALA A 199 -8.28 -10.83 5.42
CA ALA A 199 -8.94 -11.72 4.48
C ALA A 199 -9.73 -12.83 5.19
N GLU A 200 -9.16 -13.42 6.26
CA GLU A 200 -9.84 -14.44 7.06
C GLU A 200 -11.07 -13.88 7.77
N GLN A 201 -10.93 -12.72 8.43
CA GLN A 201 -12.05 -12.04 9.10
C GLN A 201 -13.12 -11.60 8.10
N GLY A 202 -12.71 -11.05 6.96
CA GLY A 202 -13.61 -10.68 5.88
C GLY A 202 -14.38 -11.89 5.37
N ARG A 203 -13.69 -13.01 5.11
CA ARG A 203 -14.33 -14.27 4.72
C ARG A 203 -15.32 -14.75 5.79
N ALA A 204 -14.93 -14.74 7.07
CA ALA A 204 -15.79 -15.16 8.17
C ALA A 204 -17.06 -14.30 8.29
N LEU A 205 -16.95 -12.97 8.14
CA LEU A 205 -18.10 -12.06 8.11
C LEU A 205 -19.06 -12.44 6.99
N TRP A 206 -18.57 -12.58 5.75
CA TRP A 206 -19.40 -12.92 4.61
C TRP A 206 -20.07 -14.29 4.73
N MET A 207 -19.33 -15.29 5.20
CA MET A 207 -19.89 -16.61 5.45
C MET A 207 -20.95 -16.58 6.57
N THR A 208 -20.79 -15.72 7.57
CA THR A 208 -21.80 -15.53 8.62
C THR A 208 -23.08 -14.89 8.05
N LEU A 209 -22.95 -13.89 7.17
CA LEU A 209 -24.08 -13.24 6.51
C LEU A 209 -24.79 -14.16 5.49
N ALA A 210 -24.06 -15.13 4.93
CA ALA A 210 -24.60 -16.11 3.98
C ALA A 210 -25.43 -17.22 4.65
N ASN A 211 -25.24 -17.47 5.94
CA ASN A 211 -26.03 -18.42 6.72
C ASN A 211 -27.40 -17.84 7.09
#